data_AF-A0A4Y2D9J8-F1
#
_entry.id   AF-A0A4Y2D9J8-F1
#
_cell.length_a   1.000
_cell.length_b   1.000
_cell.length_c   1.000
_cell.angle_alpha   90.00
_cell.angle_beta   90.00
_cell.angle_gamma   90.00
#
_symmetry.space_group_name_H-M   'P 1'
#
loop_
_entity.id
_entity.type
_entity.pdbx_description
1 polymer ?
#
loop_
_entity_poly.entity_id
_entity_poly.type
_entity_poly.pdbx_seq_one_letter_code
_entity_poly.pdbx_strand_id
1 'polypeptide(L)' 'MHIKDKDLKEMFKEEQFPVLTFEGFPCHTQSVERCVKLISEAAIKVCGEIAKDGYIRAKLQARKEPPTFDNKRQYYSNT' A
#
# COMPACT_ATOMS: atom_id res chain seq x y z
N MET A 1 2.45 -15.90 12.41
CA MET A 1 1.30 -16.19 11.55
C MET A 1 1.80 -16.99 10.34
N HIS A 2 1.64 -18.31 10.37
CA HIS A 2 1.86 -19.16 9.20
C HIS A 2 0.55 -19.26 8.44
N ILE A 3 0.33 -18.38 7.47
CA ILE A 3 -0.81 -18.46 6.55
C ILE A 3 -0.41 -19.45 5.45
N LYS A 4 -1.20 -20.51 5.23
CA LYS A 4 -0.91 -21.46 4.14
C LYS A 4 -1.37 -20.84 2.82
N ASP A 5 -0.71 -21.21 1.72
CA ASP A 5 -1.06 -20.71 0.38
C ASP A 5 -2.52 -20.98 0.00
N LYS A 6 -3.10 -22.06 0.52
CA LYS A 6 -4.51 -22.39 0.31
C LYS A 6 -5.42 -21.35 0.97
N ASP A 7 -5.12 -21.00 2.21
CA ASP A 7 -5.88 -20.01 3.00
C ASP A 7 -5.74 -18.63 2.35
N LEU A 8 -4.56 -18.29 1.85
CA LEU A 8 -4.32 -17.04 1.12
C LEU A 8 -5.19 -16.94 -0.14
N LYS A 9 -5.31 -18.03 -0.92
CA LYS A 9 -6.15 -18.07 -2.13
C LYS A 9 -7.64 -17.94 -1.81
N GLU A 10 -8.11 -18.49 -0.69
CA GLU A 10 -9.49 -18.36 -0.25
C GLU A 10 -9.80 -16.92 0.21
N MET A 11 -8.90 -16.27 0.95
CA MET A 11 -9.03 -14.84 1.33
C MET A 11 -9.15 -13.92 0.11
N PHE A 12 -8.37 -14.18 -0.95
CA PHE A 12 -8.47 -13.41 -2.19
C PHE A 12 -9.80 -13.64 -2.94
N LYS A 13 -10.42 -14.81 -2.82
CA LYS A 13 -11.71 -15.10 -3.46
C LYS A 13 -12.87 -14.45 -2.74
N GLU A 14 -12.83 -14.43 -1.41
CA GLU A 14 -13.92 -13.91 -0.59
C GLU A 14 -13.84 -12.39 -0.41
N GLU A 15 -12.77 -11.75 -0.90
CA GLU A 15 -12.38 -10.34 -0.65
C GLU A 15 -12.39 -9.97 0.85
N GLN A 16 -12.42 -10.97 1.73
CA GLN A 16 -12.51 -10.83 3.16
C GLN A 16 -11.13 -11.10 3.75
N PHE A 17 -10.43 -10.02 4.04
CA PHE A 17 -9.19 -10.07 4.78
C PHE A 17 -9.55 -9.82 6.24
N PRO A 18 -9.46 -10.82 7.15
CA PRO A 18 -9.47 -10.51 8.56
C PRO A 18 -8.45 -9.40 8.81
N VAL A 19 -8.76 -8.46 9.72
CA VAL A 19 -7.77 -7.48 10.19
C VAL A 19 -6.51 -8.26 10.49
N LEU A 20 -5.46 -8.04 9.69
CA LEU A 20 -4.19 -8.72 9.85
C LEU A 20 -3.57 -8.14 11.12
N THR A 21 -3.99 -8.70 12.26
CA THR A 21 -3.28 -8.54 13.51
C THR A 21 -2.02 -9.36 13.34
N PHE A 22 -0.96 -8.68 12.92
CA PHE A 22 0.37 -9.24 13.07
C PHE A 22 0.54 -9.48 14.56
N GLU A 23 0.46 -10.76 14.95
CA GLU A 23 1.04 -11.26 16.18
C GLU A 23 2.41 -10.60 16.28
N GLY A 24 2.72 -9.95 17.42
CA GLY A 24 3.93 -9.15 17.58
C GLY A 24 5.17 -10.04 17.45
N PHE A 25 5.53 -10.40 16.23
CA PHE A 25 6.81 -10.97 15.91
C PHE A 25 7.81 -9.93 16.38
N PRO A 26 8.78 -10.29 17.23
CA PRO A 26 9.87 -9.39 17.53
C PRO A 26 10.66 -9.24 16.24
N CYS A 27 10.22 -8.31 15.38
CA CYS A 27 11.07 -7.77 14.37
C CYS A 27 12.16 -7.05 15.16
N HIS A 28 13.36 -7.63 15.20
CA HIS A 28 14.45 -7.19 16.08
C HIS A 28 14.85 -5.72 15.90
N THR A 29 14.30 -5.04 14.91
CA THR A 29 14.42 -3.60 14.72
C THR A 29 13.06 -2.95 14.55
N GLN A 30 12.86 -1.83 15.25
CA GLN A 30 11.67 -0.97 15.13
C GLN A 30 11.40 -0.54 13.67
N SER A 31 12.45 -0.45 12.86
CA SER A 31 12.31 -0.11 11.44
C SER A 31 11.49 -1.14 10.68
N VAL A 32 11.68 -2.43 10.96
CA VAL A 32 10.95 -3.51 10.26
C VAL A 32 9.48 -3.50 10.69
N GLU A 33 9.19 -3.32 11.99
CA GLU A 33 7.81 -3.21 12.49
C GLU A 33 7.03 -2.08 11.80
N ARG A 34 7.65 -0.90 11.72
CA ARG A 34 7.06 0.27 11.05
C ARG A 34 6.85 0.01 9.55
N CYS A 35 7.81 -0.62 8.89
CA CYS A 35 7.71 -0.96 7.47
C CYS A 35 6.54 -1.92 7.20
N VAL A 36 6.45 -3.01 7.97
CA VAL A 36 5.36 -3.99 7.85
C VAL A 36 4.01 -3.31 8.03
N LYS A 37 3.85 -2.50 9.08
CA LYS A 37 2.62 -1.74 9.33
C LYS A 37 2.24 -0.84 8.15
N LEU A 38 3.17 -0.01 7.67
CA LEU A 38 2.90 0.91 6.56
C LEU A 38 2.53 0.17 5.27
N ILE A 39 3.23 -0.92 4.95
CA ILE A 39 2.97 -1.73 3.75
C ILE A 39 1.59 -2.37 3.86
N SER A 40 1.23 -2.94 5.00
CA SER A 40 -0.07 -3.58 5.19
C SER A 40 -1.22 -2.58 5.14
N GLU A 41 -1.10 -1.43 5.79
CA GLU A 41 -2.11 -0.36 5.72
C GLU A 41 -2.29 0.16 4.28
N ALA A 42 -1.19 0.31 3.52
CA ALA A 42 -1.25 0.71 2.13
C ALA A 42 -1.86 -0.36 1.23
N ALA A 43 -1.52 -1.63 1.44
CA ALA A 43 -2.04 -2.76 0.67
C ALA A 43 -3.55 -2.95 0.88
N ILE A 44 -4.03 -2.83 2.13
CA ILE A 44 -5.47 -2.94 2.46
C ILE A 44 -6.28 -1.89 1.70
N LYS A 45 -5.79 -0.65 1.57
CA LYS A 45 -6.48 0.43 0.85
C LYS A 45 -6.69 0.17 -0.65
N VAL A 46 -5.90 -0.72 -1.25
CA VAL A 46 -5.97 -1.04 -2.69
C VAL A 46 -6.45 -2.47 -2.93
N CYS A 47 -6.88 -3.16 -1.88
CA CYS A 47 -7.36 -4.52 -1.97
C CYS A 47 -8.79 -4.57 -2.53
N GLY A 48 -9.07 -5.53 -3.41
CA GLY A 48 -10.34 -5.65 -4.14
C GLY A 48 -10.34 -4.90 -5.47
N GLU A 49 -11.18 -5.34 -6.40
CA GLU A 49 -11.17 -4.85 -7.79
C GLU A 49 -11.47 -3.34 -7.90
N ILE A 50 -12.52 -2.89 -7.21
CA ILE A 50 -12.99 -1.50 -7.25
C ILE A 50 -11.97 -0.53 -6.64
N ALA A 51 -11.42 -0.86 -5.47
CA ALA A 51 -10.45 0.00 -4.79
C ALA A 51 -9.16 0.12 -5.60
N LYS A 52 -8.69 -1.00 -6.17
CA LYS A 52 -7.52 -1.02 -7.06
C LYS A 52 -7.72 -0.16 -8.29
N ASP A 53 -8.87 -0.30 -8.97
CA ASP A 53 -9.19 0.50 -10.15
C ASP A 53 -9.29 2.00 -9.82
N GLY A 54 -9.94 2.35 -8.71
CA GLY A 54 -10.00 3.73 -8.21
C GLY A 54 -8.61 4.32 -7.94
N TYR A 55 -7.73 3.56 -7.28
CA TYR A 55 -6.34 3.98 -7.02
C TYR A 55 -5.56 4.22 -8.32
N ILE A 56 -5.68 3.31 -9.31
CA ILE A 56 -5.01 3.45 -10.61
C ILE A 56 -5.49 4.71 -11.33
N ARG A 57 -6.82 4.91 -11.42
CA ARG A 57 -7.41 6.10 -12.07
C ARG A 57 -6.98 7.40 -11.39
N ALA A 58 -7.01 7.44 -10.06
CA ALA A 58 -6.56 8.61 -9.30
C ALA A 58 -5.07 8.92 -9.56
N LYS A 59 -4.21 7.89 -9.56
CA LYS A 59 -2.77 8.04 -9.83
C LYS A 59 -2.49 8.49 -11.27
N LEU A 60 -3.26 8.00 -12.24
CA LEU A 60 -3.19 8.46 -13.63
C LEU A 60 -3.62 9.92 -13.74
N GLN A 61 -4.71 10.32 -13.08
CA GLN A 61 -5.19 11.70 -13.09
C GLN A 61 -4.17 12.67 -12.46
N ALA A 62 -3.57 12.31 -11.31
CA ALA A 62 -2.53 13.11 -10.67
C ALA A 62 -1.27 13.28 -11.53
N ARG A 63 -1.02 12.39 -12.49
CA ARG A 63 0.11 12.46 -13.42
C ARG A 63 -0.21 13.18 -14.72
N LYS A 64 -1.49 13.45 -15.03
CA LYS A 64 -1.86 14.16 -16.26
C LYS A 64 -1.38 15.61 -16.26
N GLU A 65 -1.34 16.23 -15.09
CA GLU A 65 -0.81 17.58 -14.91
C GLU A 65 0.52 17.48 -14.15
N PRO A 66 1.66 17.28 -14.85
CA PRO A 66 2.94 17.44 -14.20
C PRO A 66 3.02 18.88 -13.65
N PRO A 67 3.59 19.10 -12.46
CA PRO A 67 3.83 20.46 -12.01
C PRO A 67 4.69 21.15 -13.06
N THR A 68 4.21 22.29 -13.57
CA THR A 68 5.00 23.12 -14.46
C THR A 68 6.10 23.76 -13.64
N PHE A 69 7.34 23.40 -13.96
CA PHE A 69 8.53 24.00 -13.39
C PHE A 69 9.21 24.85 -14.46
N ASP A 70 9.43 26.13 -14.18
CA ASP A 70 10.22 27.05 -15.01
C ASP A 70 11.72 26.71 -14.95
N ASN A 71 12.18 26.10 -13.85
CA ASN A 71 13.56 25.72 -13.69
C ASN A 71 13.74 24.54 -12.72
N LYS A 72 14.89 23.88 -12.81
CA LYS A 72 15.22 22.68 -12.02
C LYS A 72 15.25 22.92 -10.50
N ARG A 73 15.48 24.16 -10.04
CA ARG A 73 15.48 24.46 -8.59
C ARG A 73 14.09 24.33 -7.98
N GLN A 74 13.04 24.69 -8.72
CA GLN A 74 11.66 24.60 -8.27
C GLN A 74 11.22 23.16 -7.93
N TYR A 75 11.86 22.15 -8.53
CA TYR A 75 11.61 20.74 -8.23
C TYR A 75 12.05 20.35 -6.80
N TYR A 76 13.18 20.89 -6.32
CA TYR A 76 13.75 20.54 -5.01
C TYR A 76 13.17 21.36 -3.85
N SER A 77 12.53 22.49 -4.14
CA SER A 77 11.96 23.40 -3.13
C SER A 77 10.57 23.00 -2.63
N ASN A 78 9.93 21.99 -3.22
CA ASN A 78 8.61 21.49 -2.80
C ASN A 78 8.67 20.22 -1.92
N THR A 79 9.87 19.86 -1.45
CA THR A 79 10.14 18.76 -0.50
C THR A 79 10.65 19.32 0.81
#